data_AF-A0A819NC33-F1
#
_entry.id   AF-A0A819NC33-F1
#
_cell.length_a   1.000
_cell.length_b   1.000
_cell.length_c   1.000
_cell.angle_alpha   90.00
_cell.angle_beta   90.00
_cell.angle_gamma   90.00
#
_symmetry.space_group_name_H-M   'P 1'
#
loop_
_entity.id
_entity.type
_entity.pdbx_description
1 polymer ?
#
loop_
_entity_poly.entity_id
_entity_poly.type
_entity_poly.pdbx_seq_one_letter_code
_entity_poly.pdbx_strand_id
1 'polypeptide(L)'
;MNLAKEVFEKLPQPNQSEYTTIIHCYGLNGMGTQAIELYYKMPIEFRDEGIYISVLNACSHSGLVQEARSIFQTIQKKTEKIYSTMIDCLSRASLFEEAQKLIDEYDQDHLPSIVMYTALLSGARKFKNTKLSQNVFDRMEKLFPRMTSVLTSAAVLLANTYASAGDMDKASEIRNKLNKSGQKKQMGITSTVVNGISYEFRAYDRSHPRSKEIYAECEKLSAELLQHGHKYDSSWITRPIDPDETVESVLSTHSEKLAIAWNFVVNPGASSIQLNKNLRICDDCHRATKLIAAIRKCEIIARDANRIHHFTTDGKCSCNDYF
;
A
#
# COMPACT_ATOMS: atom_id res chain seq x y z
N MET A 1 13.29 2.14 -13.02
CA MET A 1 12.74 3.37 -13.64
C MET A 1 13.69 3.98 -14.68
N ASN A 2 14.98 4.20 -14.35
CA ASN A 2 15.96 4.82 -15.25
C ASN A 2 15.98 4.22 -16.66
N LEU A 3 16.09 2.89 -16.79
CA LEU A 3 16.06 2.22 -18.10
C LEU A 3 14.76 2.47 -18.87
N ALA A 4 13.60 2.43 -18.21
CA ALA A 4 12.32 2.68 -18.86
C ALA A 4 12.23 4.11 -19.41
N LYS A 5 12.74 5.09 -18.65
CA LYS A 5 12.83 6.49 -19.09
C LYS A 5 13.76 6.63 -20.30
N GLU A 6 14.97 6.08 -20.23
CA GLU A 6 15.95 6.14 -21.32
C GLU A 6 15.44 5.50 -22.62
N VAL A 7 14.73 4.37 -22.52
CA VAL A 7 14.11 3.71 -23.67
C VAL A 7 13.02 4.60 -24.26
N PHE A 8 12.14 5.16 -23.41
CA PHE A 8 11.06 6.03 -23.86
C PHE A 8 11.58 7.31 -24.54
N GLU A 9 12.60 7.95 -24.00
CA GLU A 9 13.21 9.17 -24.56
C GLU A 9 13.89 8.94 -25.92
N LYS A 10 14.25 7.69 -26.24
CA LYS A 10 14.84 7.30 -27.53
C LYS A 10 13.78 6.94 -28.59
N LEU A 11 12.51 6.86 -28.22
CA LEU A 11 11.44 6.56 -29.18
C LEU A 11 11.23 7.79 -30.10
N PRO A 12 11.37 7.65 -31.43
CA PRO A 12 11.26 8.78 -32.34
C PRO A 12 9.83 9.34 -32.40
N GLN A 13 8.82 8.47 -32.27
CA GLN A 13 7.40 8.84 -32.25
C GLN A 13 6.67 7.90 -31.28
N PRO A 14 6.62 8.24 -29.97
CA PRO A 14 5.92 7.41 -29.01
C PRO A 14 4.42 7.38 -29.32
N ASN A 15 3.81 6.20 -29.29
CA ASN A 15 2.37 5.99 -29.45
C ASN A 15 1.64 6.07 -28.09
N GLN A 16 0.31 6.04 -28.14
CA GLN A 16 -0.56 6.09 -26.96
C GLN A 16 -0.21 5.04 -25.89
N SER A 17 0.07 3.80 -26.27
CA SER A 17 0.39 2.72 -25.33
C SER A 17 1.71 2.96 -24.59
N GLU A 18 2.71 3.50 -25.29
CA GLU A 18 4.00 3.86 -24.70
C GLU A 18 3.87 5.00 -23.69
N TYR A 19 3.07 6.04 -24.00
CA TYR A 19 2.72 7.09 -23.04
C TYR A 19 2.02 6.54 -21.80
N THR A 20 1.00 5.68 -21.98
CA THR A 20 0.28 5.06 -20.86
C THR A 20 1.23 4.27 -19.98
N THR A 21 2.11 3.47 -20.60
CA THR A 21 3.08 2.64 -19.88
C THR A 21 4.04 3.47 -19.04
N ILE A 22 4.65 4.50 -19.62
CA ILE A 22 5.66 5.30 -18.90
C ILE A 22 5.02 6.18 -17.81
N ILE A 23 3.83 6.75 -18.06
CA ILE A 23 3.06 7.52 -17.05
C ILE A 23 2.66 6.60 -15.90
N HIS A 24 2.18 5.39 -16.20
CA HIS A 24 1.88 4.39 -15.18
C HIS A 24 3.12 4.00 -14.38
N CYS A 25 4.27 3.79 -15.05
CA CYS A 25 5.54 3.52 -14.37
C CYS A 25 5.94 4.66 -13.44
N TYR A 26 5.83 5.93 -13.85
CA TYR A 26 6.08 7.06 -12.96
C TYR A 26 5.17 7.00 -11.73
N GLY A 27 3.87 6.73 -11.90
CA GLY A 27 2.92 6.58 -10.79
C GLY A 27 3.24 5.43 -9.83
N LEU A 28 3.69 4.27 -10.33
CA LEU A 28 4.13 3.16 -9.49
C LEU A 28 5.37 3.49 -8.66
N ASN A 29 6.23 4.38 -9.13
CA ASN A 29 7.50 4.73 -8.46
C ASN A 29 7.40 6.02 -7.62
N GLY A 30 6.21 6.58 -7.41
CA GLY A 30 6.02 7.82 -6.62
C GLY A 30 6.47 9.10 -7.33
N MET A 31 6.61 9.06 -8.66
CA MET A 31 7.10 10.16 -9.49
C MET A 31 5.95 10.94 -10.14
N GLY A 32 4.99 11.40 -9.32
CA GLY A 32 3.76 12.03 -9.80
C GLY A 32 3.98 13.29 -10.63
N THR A 33 4.93 14.14 -10.27
CA THR A 33 5.25 15.36 -11.02
C THR A 33 5.69 15.05 -12.44
N GLN A 34 6.59 14.06 -12.60
CA GLN A 34 7.06 13.62 -13.92
C GLN A 34 5.93 13.00 -14.76
N ALA A 35 5.02 12.26 -14.12
CA ALA A 35 3.84 11.72 -14.79
C ALA A 35 2.94 12.84 -15.35
N ILE A 36 2.71 13.89 -14.57
CA ILE A 36 1.88 15.04 -14.96
C ILE A 36 2.55 15.85 -16.07
N GLU A 37 3.84 16.14 -15.95
CA GLU A 37 4.60 16.86 -16.98
C GLU A 37 4.49 16.15 -18.33
N LEU A 38 4.61 14.81 -18.33
CA LEU A 38 4.50 14.02 -19.55
C LEU A 38 3.06 13.96 -20.07
N TYR A 39 2.07 13.83 -19.20
CA TYR A 39 0.65 13.91 -19.55
C TYR A 39 0.28 15.23 -20.24
N TYR A 40 0.86 16.35 -19.83
CA TYR A 40 0.62 17.63 -20.50
C TYR A 40 1.37 17.78 -21.83
N LYS A 41 2.51 17.10 -22.00
CA LYS A 41 3.30 17.11 -23.24
C LYS A 41 2.76 16.17 -24.32
N MET A 42 2.02 15.12 -23.94
CA MET A 42 1.52 14.15 -24.92
C MET A 42 0.39 14.74 -25.80
N PRO A 43 0.19 14.22 -27.03
CA PRO A 43 -0.91 14.64 -27.89
C PRO A 43 -2.28 14.42 -27.24
N ILE A 44 -3.21 15.37 -27.45
CA ILE A 44 -4.54 15.34 -26.82
C ILE A 44 -5.35 14.13 -27.31
N GLU A 45 -5.19 13.78 -28.58
CA GLU A 45 -5.83 12.63 -29.24
C GLU A 45 -5.42 11.28 -28.66
N PHE A 46 -4.28 11.20 -27.95
CA PHE A 46 -3.84 9.98 -27.26
C PHE A 46 -4.41 9.83 -25.86
N ARG A 47 -5.13 10.84 -25.35
CA ARG A 47 -5.65 10.82 -23.98
C ARG A 47 -6.94 10.01 -23.91
N ASP A 48 -6.81 8.79 -23.42
CA ASP A 48 -7.90 7.87 -23.19
C ASP A 48 -8.09 7.57 -21.69
N GLU A 49 -9.04 6.68 -21.39
CA GLU A 49 -9.30 6.21 -20.02
C GLU A 49 -8.03 5.67 -19.35
N GLY A 50 -7.17 4.94 -20.07
CA GLY A 50 -5.93 4.36 -19.54
C GLY A 50 -4.93 5.43 -19.08
N ILE A 51 -4.76 6.47 -19.88
CA ILE A 51 -3.92 7.63 -19.54
C ILE A 51 -4.49 8.36 -18.33
N TYR A 52 -5.80 8.66 -18.32
CA TYR A 52 -6.43 9.38 -17.22
C TYR A 52 -6.29 8.63 -15.90
N ILE A 53 -6.53 7.32 -15.89
CA ILE A 53 -6.33 6.48 -14.71
C ILE A 53 -4.85 6.48 -14.29
N SER A 54 -3.92 6.38 -15.25
CA SER A 54 -2.49 6.34 -14.95
C SER A 54 -1.98 7.63 -14.30
N VAL A 55 -2.35 8.80 -14.84
CA VAL A 55 -1.95 10.09 -14.28
C VAL A 55 -2.66 10.38 -12.96
N LEU A 56 -3.95 10.04 -12.81
CA LEU A 56 -4.67 10.20 -11.53
C LEU A 56 -4.09 9.29 -10.43
N ASN A 57 -3.70 8.06 -10.76
CA ASN A 57 -2.99 7.20 -9.81
C ASN A 57 -1.64 7.80 -9.43
N ALA A 58 -0.90 8.36 -10.38
CA ALA A 58 0.37 9.02 -10.09
C ALA A 58 0.19 10.23 -9.14
N CYS A 59 -0.87 11.02 -9.35
CA CYS A 59 -1.25 12.09 -8.44
C CYS A 59 -1.63 11.56 -7.06
N SER A 60 -2.51 10.54 -7.01
CA SER A 60 -2.90 9.87 -5.76
C SER A 60 -1.65 9.43 -5.02
N HIS A 61 -0.72 8.75 -5.67
CA HIS A 61 0.49 8.18 -5.08
C HIS A 61 1.51 9.21 -4.60
N SER A 62 1.36 10.48 -5.00
CA SER A 62 2.34 11.55 -4.74
C SER A 62 1.74 12.76 -4.00
N GLY A 63 0.46 12.69 -3.61
CA GLY A 63 -0.21 13.77 -2.87
C GLY A 63 -0.57 15.00 -3.68
N LEU A 64 -0.64 14.86 -5.00
CA LEU A 64 -0.91 15.94 -5.95
C LEU A 64 -2.42 16.09 -6.18
N VAL A 65 -3.14 16.40 -5.10
CA VAL A 65 -4.62 16.42 -5.07
C VAL A 65 -5.18 17.51 -6.00
N GLN A 66 -4.54 18.68 -6.06
CA GLN A 66 -5.05 19.79 -6.88
C GLN A 66 -4.91 19.50 -8.37
N GLU A 67 -3.80 18.89 -8.75
CA GLU A 67 -3.53 18.43 -10.10
C GLU A 67 -4.49 17.30 -10.48
N ALA A 68 -4.75 16.35 -9.57
CA ALA A 68 -5.77 15.33 -9.77
C ALA A 68 -7.16 15.93 -10.03
N ARG A 69 -7.59 16.93 -9.22
CA ARG A 69 -8.87 17.63 -9.43
C ARG A 69 -8.93 18.30 -10.80
N SER A 70 -7.88 19.03 -11.17
CA SER A 70 -7.81 19.73 -12.45
C SER A 70 -7.93 18.75 -13.62
N ILE A 71 -7.16 17.65 -13.59
CA ILE A 71 -7.24 16.62 -14.63
C ILE A 71 -8.63 15.96 -14.63
N PHE A 72 -9.16 15.58 -13.48
CA PHE A 72 -10.47 14.95 -13.36
C PHE A 72 -11.60 15.81 -13.96
N GLN A 73 -11.56 17.12 -13.78
CA GLN A 73 -12.53 18.05 -14.37
C GLN A 73 -12.48 18.09 -15.90
N THR A 74 -11.31 17.88 -16.51
CA THR A 74 -11.16 17.89 -17.99
C THR A 74 -11.75 16.65 -18.66
N ILE A 75 -12.00 15.57 -17.91
CA ILE A 75 -12.51 14.32 -18.45
C ILE A 75 -14.02 14.44 -18.70
N GLN A 76 -14.43 14.38 -19.98
CA GLN A 76 -15.83 14.48 -20.38
C GLN A 76 -16.66 13.27 -19.93
N LYS A 77 -16.16 12.04 -20.20
CA LYS A 77 -16.84 10.79 -19.85
C LYS A 77 -16.06 10.07 -18.75
N LYS A 78 -16.54 10.18 -17.52
CA LYS A 78 -15.92 9.54 -16.35
C LYS A 78 -16.52 8.16 -16.14
N THR A 79 -15.66 7.14 -16.07
CA THR A 79 -16.05 5.76 -15.78
C THR A 79 -15.94 5.46 -14.29
N GLU A 80 -16.47 4.31 -13.86
CA GLU A 80 -16.30 3.78 -12.50
C GLU A 80 -14.84 3.82 -12.03
N LYS A 81 -13.89 3.46 -12.91
CA LYS A 81 -12.46 3.41 -12.60
C LYS A 81 -11.87 4.80 -12.37
N ILE A 82 -12.29 5.79 -13.16
CA ILE A 82 -11.85 7.18 -13.01
C ILE A 82 -12.36 7.77 -11.69
N TYR A 83 -13.64 7.56 -11.36
CA TYR A 83 -14.20 7.94 -10.06
C TYR A 83 -13.48 7.24 -8.90
N SER A 84 -13.28 5.93 -8.98
CA SER A 84 -12.59 5.15 -7.94
C SER A 84 -11.17 5.65 -7.68
N THR A 85 -10.44 6.01 -8.75
CA THR A 85 -9.07 6.56 -8.64
C THR A 85 -9.07 7.93 -7.98
N MET A 86 -10.03 8.80 -8.31
CA MET A 86 -10.18 10.11 -7.68
C MET A 86 -10.58 9.99 -6.20
N ILE A 87 -11.46 9.05 -5.88
CA ILE A 87 -11.87 8.76 -4.50
C ILE A 87 -10.69 8.23 -3.68
N ASP A 88 -9.85 7.35 -4.23
CA ASP A 88 -8.60 6.92 -3.57
C ASP A 88 -7.68 8.13 -3.29
N CYS A 89 -7.49 9.01 -4.28
CA CYS A 89 -6.69 10.24 -4.13
C CYS A 89 -7.18 11.10 -2.97
N LEU A 90 -8.49 11.39 -2.91
CA LEU A 90 -9.12 12.19 -1.87
C LEU A 90 -9.05 11.51 -0.49
N SER A 91 -9.34 10.21 -0.44
CA SER A 91 -9.38 9.44 0.80
C SER A 91 -8.00 9.34 1.46
N ARG A 92 -6.93 9.25 0.67
CA ARG A 92 -5.55 9.24 1.16
C ARG A 92 -5.08 10.60 1.68
N ALA A 93 -5.70 11.66 1.21
CA ALA A 93 -5.51 13.04 1.65
C ALA A 93 -6.51 13.48 2.74
N SER A 94 -7.23 12.54 3.37
CA SER A 94 -8.21 12.81 4.43
C SER A 94 -9.44 13.63 4.00
N LEU A 95 -9.68 13.82 2.70
CA LEU A 95 -10.78 14.62 2.15
C LEU A 95 -12.05 13.77 2.02
N PHE A 96 -12.50 13.20 3.14
CA PHE A 96 -13.53 12.17 3.16
C PHE A 96 -14.90 12.67 2.72
N GLU A 97 -15.26 13.89 3.08
CA GLU A 97 -16.54 14.48 2.70
C GLU A 97 -16.63 14.68 1.19
N GLU A 98 -15.53 15.06 0.55
CA GLU A 98 -15.46 15.20 -0.92
C GLU A 98 -15.46 13.84 -1.61
N ALA A 99 -14.73 12.87 -1.07
CA ALA A 99 -14.76 11.49 -1.55
C ALA A 99 -16.18 10.90 -1.49
N GLN A 100 -16.92 11.13 -0.39
CA GLN A 100 -18.29 10.68 -0.24
C GLN A 100 -19.25 11.38 -1.23
N LYS A 101 -19.07 12.69 -1.47
CA LYS A 101 -19.85 13.41 -2.49
C LYS A 101 -19.68 12.82 -3.88
N LEU A 102 -18.46 12.43 -4.27
CA LEU A 102 -18.23 11.77 -5.56
C LEU A 102 -18.91 10.39 -5.65
N ILE A 103 -18.96 9.65 -4.54
CA ILE A 103 -19.73 8.39 -4.48
C ILE A 103 -21.22 8.68 -4.66
N ASP A 104 -21.76 9.66 -3.95
CA ASP A 104 -23.19 10.00 -4.04
C ASP A 104 -23.56 10.60 -5.41
N GLU A 105 -22.64 11.29 -6.10
CA GLU A 105 -22.79 11.71 -7.50
C GLU A 105 -22.82 10.51 -8.44
N TYR A 106 -21.87 9.58 -8.30
CA TYR A 106 -21.82 8.37 -9.12
C TYR A 106 -23.06 7.49 -8.95
N ASP A 107 -23.50 7.28 -7.70
CA ASP A 107 -24.64 6.44 -7.33
C ASP A 107 -26.00 6.99 -7.82
N GLN A 108 -26.09 8.26 -8.25
CA GLN A 108 -27.33 8.84 -8.81
C GLN A 108 -27.68 8.24 -10.17
N ASP A 109 -26.67 8.00 -11.01
CA ASP A 109 -26.84 7.56 -12.39
C ASP A 109 -26.30 6.14 -12.66
N HIS A 110 -25.64 5.52 -11.67
CA HIS A 110 -24.96 4.24 -11.82
C HIS A 110 -25.23 3.29 -10.66
N LEU A 111 -24.99 1.99 -10.89
CA LEU A 111 -25.00 1.01 -9.82
C LEU A 111 -23.83 1.29 -8.86
N PRO A 112 -24.04 1.23 -7.53
CA PRO A 112 -22.99 1.51 -6.56
C PRO A 112 -21.74 0.65 -6.78
N SER A 113 -20.57 1.28 -6.65
CA SER A 113 -19.28 0.62 -6.85
C SER A 113 -18.64 0.20 -5.53
N ILE A 114 -18.47 -1.11 -5.34
CA ILE A 114 -17.77 -1.66 -4.17
C ILE A 114 -16.32 -1.16 -4.06
N VAL A 115 -15.68 -0.87 -5.20
CA VAL A 115 -14.30 -0.38 -5.27
C VAL A 115 -14.20 1.02 -4.66
N MET A 116 -15.17 1.89 -4.95
CA MET A 116 -15.22 3.25 -4.39
C MET A 116 -15.37 3.25 -2.87
N TYR A 117 -16.29 2.44 -2.33
CA TYR A 117 -16.44 2.30 -0.87
C TYR A 117 -15.20 1.68 -0.21
N THR A 118 -14.54 0.73 -0.88
CA THR A 118 -13.31 0.13 -0.37
C THR A 118 -12.16 1.14 -0.33
N ALA A 119 -12.05 2.02 -1.33
CA ALA A 119 -11.07 3.11 -1.34
C ALA A 119 -11.30 4.09 -0.18
N LEU A 120 -12.56 4.51 0.03
CA LEU A 120 -12.94 5.37 1.15
C LEU A 120 -12.64 4.73 2.52
N LEU A 121 -13.01 3.45 2.69
CA LEU A 121 -12.74 2.69 3.91
C LEU A 121 -11.24 2.53 4.19
N SER A 122 -10.44 2.31 3.14
CA SER A 122 -8.98 2.18 3.24
C SER A 122 -8.32 3.49 3.68
N GLY A 123 -8.79 4.63 3.17
CA GLY A 123 -8.37 5.95 3.65
C GLY A 123 -8.79 6.20 5.11
N ALA A 124 -10.05 5.92 5.45
CA ALA A 124 -10.56 6.09 6.82
C ALA A 124 -9.74 5.31 7.85
N ARG A 125 -9.31 4.08 7.52
CA ARG A 125 -8.41 3.26 8.35
C ARG A 125 -7.10 3.99 8.66
N LYS A 126 -6.44 4.57 7.65
CA LYS A 126 -5.15 5.28 7.83
C LYS A 126 -5.26 6.39 8.88
N PHE A 127 -6.40 7.07 8.92
CA PHE A 127 -6.66 8.18 9.84
C PHE A 127 -7.45 7.75 11.09
N LYS A 128 -7.58 6.43 11.34
CA LYS A 128 -8.24 5.86 12.53
C LYS A 128 -9.69 6.35 12.70
N ASN A 129 -10.37 6.70 11.61
CA ASN A 129 -11.72 7.27 11.64
C ASN A 129 -12.77 6.16 11.76
N THR A 130 -12.96 5.65 12.98
CA THR A 130 -13.88 4.54 13.30
C THR A 130 -15.33 4.84 12.90
N LYS A 131 -15.79 6.08 13.10
CA LYS A 131 -17.16 6.50 12.74
C LYS A 131 -17.40 6.39 11.23
N LEU A 132 -16.51 6.94 10.42
CA LEU A 132 -16.61 6.85 8.97
C LEU A 132 -16.49 5.40 8.50
N SER A 133 -15.52 4.65 9.03
CA SER A 133 -15.33 3.25 8.68
C SER A 133 -16.57 2.39 8.97
N GLN A 134 -17.23 2.58 10.11
CA GLN A 134 -18.46 1.86 10.45
C GLN A 134 -19.59 2.24 9.49
N ASN A 135 -19.82 3.54 9.24
CA ASN A 135 -20.86 4.00 8.33
C ASN A 135 -20.68 3.46 6.90
N VAL A 136 -19.44 3.46 6.39
CA VAL A 136 -19.11 2.93 5.06
C VAL A 136 -19.35 1.43 5.02
N PHE A 137 -18.90 0.69 6.04
CA PHE A 137 -19.12 -0.76 6.12
C PHE A 137 -20.60 -1.12 6.17
N ASP A 138 -21.40 -0.45 7.01
CA ASP A 138 -22.85 -0.67 7.11
C ASP A 138 -23.56 -0.39 5.78
N ARG A 139 -23.10 0.62 5.02
CA ARG A 139 -23.61 0.90 3.67
C ARG A 139 -23.20 -0.19 2.69
N MET A 140 -21.96 -0.68 2.75
CA MET A 140 -21.50 -1.79 1.92
C MET A 140 -22.30 -3.08 2.17
N GLU A 141 -22.60 -3.43 3.42
CA GLU A 141 -23.42 -4.62 3.74
C GLU A 141 -24.82 -4.54 3.14
N LYS A 142 -25.44 -3.35 3.16
CA LYS A 142 -26.76 -3.12 2.57
C LYS A 142 -26.75 -3.17 1.04
N LEU A 143 -25.73 -2.57 0.42
CA LEU A 143 -25.65 -2.45 -1.04
C LEU A 143 -25.13 -3.74 -1.72
N PHE A 144 -24.28 -4.50 -1.04
CA PHE A 144 -23.58 -5.65 -1.63
C PHE A 144 -23.78 -6.97 -0.85
N PRO A 145 -25.02 -7.34 -0.46
CA PRO A 145 -25.27 -8.44 0.48
C PRO A 145 -24.79 -9.82 -0.05
N ARG A 146 -24.55 -9.96 -1.35
CA ARG A 146 -24.07 -11.19 -1.98
C ARG A 146 -22.55 -11.24 -2.21
N MET A 147 -21.82 -10.13 -1.99
CA MET A 147 -20.38 -10.04 -2.22
C MET A 147 -19.58 -10.44 -0.97
N THR A 148 -19.78 -11.68 -0.50
CA THR A 148 -19.27 -12.15 0.78
C THR A 148 -17.76 -11.99 0.95
N SER A 149 -16.96 -12.30 -0.09
CA SER A 149 -15.49 -12.17 -0.03
C SER A 149 -15.00 -10.72 0.09
N VAL A 150 -15.68 -9.79 -0.59
CA VAL A 150 -15.32 -8.36 -0.53
C VAL A 150 -15.74 -7.77 0.81
N LEU A 151 -16.92 -8.15 1.31
CA LEU A 151 -17.37 -7.80 2.65
C LEU A 151 -16.45 -8.37 3.73
N THR A 152 -15.85 -9.55 3.54
CA THR A 152 -14.79 -10.06 4.44
C THR A 152 -13.62 -9.08 4.50
N SER A 153 -13.14 -8.61 3.34
CA SER A 153 -12.01 -7.69 3.26
C SER A 153 -12.33 -6.34 3.90
N ALA A 154 -13.54 -5.81 3.67
CA ALA A 154 -14.04 -4.60 4.30
C ALA A 154 -14.17 -4.75 5.83
N ALA A 155 -14.68 -5.87 6.31
CA ALA A 155 -14.80 -6.15 7.75
C ALA A 155 -13.42 -6.28 8.42
N VAL A 156 -12.43 -6.85 7.73
CA VAL A 156 -11.03 -6.87 8.20
C VAL A 156 -10.49 -5.45 8.31
N LEU A 157 -10.74 -4.58 7.33
CA LEU A 157 -10.35 -3.16 7.40
C LEU A 157 -11.05 -2.43 8.55
N LEU A 158 -12.34 -2.68 8.78
CA LEU A 158 -13.09 -2.12 9.90
C LEU A 158 -12.49 -2.56 11.24
N ALA A 159 -12.27 -3.86 11.43
CA ALA A 159 -11.65 -4.40 12.65
C ALA A 159 -10.24 -3.84 12.87
N ASN A 160 -9.45 -3.69 11.80
CA ASN A 160 -8.14 -3.06 11.87
C ASN A 160 -8.23 -1.57 12.26
N THR A 161 -9.27 -0.86 11.80
CA THR A 161 -9.48 0.56 12.15
C THR A 161 -9.78 0.72 13.64
N TYR A 162 -10.70 -0.09 14.18
CA TYR A 162 -10.98 -0.11 15.62
C TYR A 162 -9.74 -0.46 16.45
N ALA A 163 -8.99 -1.50 16.07
CA ALA A 163 -7.75 -1.86 16.74
C ALA A 163 -6.72 -0.71 16.72
N SER A 164 -6.53 -0.06 15.57
CA SER A 164 -5.60 1.08 15.44
C SER A 164 -6.00 2.32 16.24
N ALA A 165 -7.28 2.45 16.56
CA ALA A 165 -7.86 3.49 17.42
C ALA A 165 -7.86 3.11 18.91
N GLY A 166 -7.43 1.90 19.26
CA GLY A 166 -7.35 1.39 20.64
C GLY A 166 -8.57 0.60 21.11
N ASP A 167 -9.61 0.44 20.28
CA ASP A 167 -10.81 -0.32 20.62
C ASP A 167 -10.64 -1.80 20.23
N MET A 168 -9.89 -2.52 21.06
CA MET A 168 -9.57 -3.94 20.84
C MET A 168 -10.77 -4.86 21.04
N ASP A 169 -11.74 -4.45 21.86
CA ASP A 169 -12.96 -5.21 22.11
C ASP A 169 -13.82 -5.24 20.85
N LYS A 170 -14.07 -4.08 20.23
CA LYS A 170 -14.83 -4.00 18.98
C LYS A 170 -14.12 -4.70 17.83
N ALA A 171 -12.79 -4.55 17.73
CA ALA A 171 -11.99 -5.25 16.74
C ALA A 171 -12.12 -6.78 16.88
N SER A 172 -12.09 -7.28 18.11
CA SER A 172 -12.23 -8.71 18.42
C SER A 172 -13.65 -9.22 18.15
N GLU A 173 -14.68 -8.42 18.47
CA GLU A 173 -16.08 -8.73 18.15
C GLU A 173 -16.26 -8.99 16.64
N ILE A 174 -15.76 -8.08 15.80
CA ILE A 174 -15.87 -8.18 14.34
C ILE A 174 -15.10 -9.42 13.83
N ARG A 175 -13.87 -9.64 14.30
CA ARG A 175 -13.07 -10.83 13.91
C ARG A 175 -13.75 -12.14 14.30
N ASN A 176 -14.35 -12.20 15.48
CA ASN A 176 -15.05 -13.40 15.94
C ASN A 176 -16.27 -13.71 15.06
N LYS A 177 -16.99 -12.68 14.58
CA LYS A 177 -18.06 -12.86 13.59
C LYS A 177 -17.52 -13.41 12.26
N LEU A 178 -16.40 -12.88 11.77
CA LEU A 178 -15.75 -13.37 10.54
C LEU A 178 -15.24 -14.81 10.64
N ASN A 179 -14.66 -15.19 11.78
CA ASN A 179 -14.18 -16.55 12.00
C ASN A 179 -15.34 -17.56 12.02
N LYS A 180 -16.49 -17.19 12.63
CA LYS A 180 -17.70 -18.02 12.67
C LYS A 180 -18.35 -18.22 11.29
N SER A 181 -18.18 -17.26 10.36
CA SER A 181 -18.72 -17.39 9.00
C SER A 181 -17.87 -18.26 8.07
N GLY A 182 -16.70 -18.75 8.52
CA GLY A 182 -15.80 -19.58 7.74
C GLY A 182 -15.07 -18.84 6.61
N GLN A 183 -15.19 -17.51 6.55
CA GLN A 183 -14.58 -16.68 5.52
C GLN A 183 -13.05 -16.58 5.72
N LYS A 184 -12.28 -16.83 4.66
CA LYS A 184 -10.82 -16.76 4.71
C LYS A 184 -10.32 -15.38 4.28
N LYS A 185 -9.54 -14.74 5.14
CA LYS A 185 -8.79 -13.52 4.79
C LYS A 185 -7.64 -13.86 3.84
N GLN A 186 -7.31 -12.95 2.93
CA GLN A 186 -6.06 -13.03 2.17
C GLN A 186 -4.88 -12.83 3.11
N MET A 187 -3.93 -13.76 3.11
CA MET A 187 -2.73 -13.68 3.94
C MET A 187 -1.71 -12.74 3.30
N GLY A 188 -1.05 -11.91 4.11
CA GLY A 188 0.10 -11.13 3.68
C GLY A 188 1.35 -12.01 3.55
N ILE A 189 1.96 -12.01 2.36
CA ILE A 189 3.16 -12.76 2.02
C ILE A 189 4.16 -11.80 1.42
N THR A 190 5.39 -11.81 1.94
CA THR A 190 6.54 -11.17 1.29
C THR A 190 7.43 -12.24 0.70
N SER A 191 7.77 -12.11 -0.57
CA SER A 191 8.76 -12.95 -1.23
C SER A 191 10.04 -12.20 -1.57
N THR A 192 11.14 -12.95 -1.66
CA THR A 192 12.46 -12.45 -2.05
C THR A 192 13.22 -13.54 -2.80
N VAL A 193 14.11 -13.15 -3.70
CA VAL A 193 14.94 -14.09 -4.46
C VAL A 193 16.37 -13.97 -3.99
N VAL A 194 16.92 -15.08 -3.48
CA VAL A 194 18.31 -15.17 -3.01
C VAL A 194 18.98 -16.32 -3.72
N ASN A 195 20.09 -16.06 -4.41
CA ASN A 195 20.84 -17.05 -5.20
C ASN A 195 19.96 -17.84 -6.21
N GLY A 196 19.00 -17.14 -6.85
CA GLY A 196 18.09 -17.74 -7.83
C GLY A 196 16.93 -18.55 -7.23
N ILE A 197 16.82 -18.63 -5.91
CA ILE A 197 15.74 -19.35 -5.21
C ILE A 197 14.76 -18.34 -4.62
N SER A 198 13.47 -18.55 -4.88
CA SER A 198 12.39 -17.74 -4.30
C SER A 198 12.04 -18.25 -2.90
N TYR A 199 12.01 -17.35 -1.93
CA TYR A 199 11.58 -17.60 -0.56
C TYR A 199 10.35 -16.76 -0.25
N GLU A 200 9.43 -17.33 0.54
CA GLU A 200 8.20 -16.64 0.97
C GLU A 200 8.12 -16.63 2.50
N PHE A 201 7.69 -15.49 3.04
CA PHE A 201 7.54 -15.29 4.47
C PHE A 201 6.13 -14.77 4.78
N ARG A 202 5.54 -15.31 5.85
CA ARG A 202 4.33 -14.79 6.49
C ARG A 202 4.70 -14.07 7.79
N ALA A 203 3.81 -13.23 8.31
CA ALA A 203 4.04 -12.67 9.64
C ALA A 203 4.12 -13.82 10.67
N TYR A 204 5.11 -13.75 11.56
CA TYR A 204 5.40 -14.76 12.58
C TYR A 204 5.79 -16.15 12.02
N ASP A 205 6.23 -16.23 10.75
CA ASP A 205 6.55 -17.49 10.10
C ASP A 205 7.82 -18.13 10.68
N ARG A 206 7.65 -19.33 11.25
CA ARG A 206 8.74 -20.17 11.77
C ARG A 206 8.97 -21.44 10.97
N SER A 207 8.29 -21.61 9.84
CA SER A 207 8.36 -22.83 9.01
C SER A 207 9.68 -22.99 8.28
N HIS A 208 10.45 -21.90 8.11
CA HIS A 208 11.75 -21.95 7.46
C HIS A 208 12.76 -22.80 8.27
N PRO A 209 13.56 -23.69 7.65
CA PRO A 209 14.52 -24.55 8.36
C PRO A 209 15.56 -23.78 9.18
N ARG A 210 15.93 -22.57 8.72
CA ARG A 210 16.85 -21.64 9.39
C ARG A 210 16.13 -20.55 10.18
N SER A 211 14.91 -20.79 10.65
CA SER A 211 14.10 -19.78 11.36
C SER A 211 14.80 -19.20 12.58
N LYS A 212 15.56 -19.99 13.35
CA LYS A 212 16.35 -19.49 14.49
C LYS A 212 17.33 -18.38 14.09
N GLU A 213 18.01 -18.54 12.95
CA GLU A 213 18.97 -17.55 12.47
C GLU A 213 18.28 -16.27 11.95
N ILE A 214 17.14 -16.44 11.27
CA ILE A 214 16.31 -15.32 10.79
C ILE A 214 15.82 -14.48 11.96
N TYR A 215 15.30 -15.12 13.02
CA TYR A 215 14.81 -14.41 14.20
C TYR A 215 15.94 -13.72 14.97
N ALA A 216 17.11 -14.35 15.08
CA ALA A 216 18.29 -13.70 15.67
C ALA A 216 18.72 -12.46 14.86
N GLU A 217 18.63 -12.48 13.53
CA GLU A 217 18.91 -11.29 12.71
C GLU A 217 17.79 -10.24 12.83
N CYS A 218 16.52 -10.62 12.95
CA CYS A 218 15.43 -9.69 13.27
C CYS A 218 15.65 -8.96 14.60
N GLU A 219 16.14 -9.67 15.63
CA GLU A 219 16.47 -9.06 16.93
C GLU A 219 17.61 -8.04 16.81
N LYS A 220 18.67 -8.35 16.04
CA LYS A 220 19.74 -7.39 15.76
C LYS A 220 19.24 -6.16 15.02
N LEU A 221 18.47 -6.36 13.94
CA LEU A 221 17.89 -5.26 13.17
C LEU A 221 16.97 -4.41 14.06
N SER A 222 16.19 -5.03 14.95
CA SER A 222 15.35 -4.32 15.91
C SER A 222 16.16 -3.45 16.87
N ALA A 223 17.26 -3.99 17.42
CA ALA A 223 18.16 -3.24 18.29
C ALA A 223 18.81 -2.05 17.57
N GLU A 224 19.29 -2.25 16.34
CA GLU A 224 19.85 -1.18 15.50
C GLU A 224 18.81 -0.10 15.19
N LEU A 225 17.58 -0.50 14.87
CA LEU A 225 16.46 0.42 14.62
C LEU A 225 16.18 1.30 15.84
N LEU A 226 16.11 0.72 17.04
CA LEU A 226 15.89 1.45 18.29
C LEU A 226 17.02 2.45 18.57
N GLN A 227 18.29 2.04 18.38
CA GLN A 227 19.45 2.91 18.54
C GLN A 227 19.43 4.12 17.60
N HIS A 228 18.81 3.96 16.41
CA HIS A 228 18.67 5.03 15.41
C HIS A 228 17.30 5.73 15.48
N GLY A 229 16.56 5.57 16.58
CA GLY A 229 15.35 6.33 16.88
C GLY A 229 14.07 5.83 16.20
N HIS A 230 14.05 4.60 15.68
CA HIS A 230 12.79 3.99 15.23
C HIS A 230 11.81 3.89 16.39
N LYS A 231 10.57 4.33 16.17
CA LYS A 231 9.47 4.20 17.13
C LYS A 231 8.46 3.22 16.58
N TYR A 232 8.38 2.07 17.22
CA TYR A 232 7.40 1.05 16.90
C TYR A 232 5.98 1.57 17.13
N ASP A 233 5.13 1.40 16.13
CA ASP A 233 3.78 1.95 16.11
C ASP A 233 2.76 0.85 16.36
N SER A 234 2.32 0.75 17.62
CA SER A 234 1.36 -0.26 18.08
C SER A 234 0.01 -0.21 17.35
N SER A 235 -0.31 0.88 16.63
CA SER A 235 -1.54 0.95 15.83
C SER A 235 -1.54 0.01 14.61
N TRP A 236 -0.39 -0.58 14.28
CA TRP A 236 -0.26 -1.65 13.29
C TRP A 236 -0.42 -3.06 13.85
N ILE A 237 -0.56 -3.17 15.16
CA ILE A 237 -0.90 -4.41 15.82
C ILE A 237 -2.43 -4.55 15.79
N THR A 238 -2.89 -5.55 15.05
CA THR A 238 -4.33 -5.72 14.77
C THR A 238 -4.97 -6.81 15.63
N ARG A 239 -4.25 -7.34 16.62
CA ARG A 239 -4.72 -8.35 17.57
C ARG A 239 -4.25 -8.01 18.98
N PRO A 240 -4.88 -8.56 20.03
CA PRO A 240 -4.31 -8.49 21.37
C PRO A 240 -2.89 -9.07 21.38
N ILE A 241 -2.00 -8.41 22.12
CA ILE A 241 -0.62 -8.86 22.35
C ILE A 241 -0.67 -9.86 23.51
N ASP A 242 0.03 -10.99 23.36
CA ASP A 242 0.10 -11.99 24.42
C ASP A 242 0.99 -11.48 25.59
N PRO A 243 0.82 -11.96 26.83
CA PRO A 243 1.56 -11.43 27.99
C PRO A 243 3.08 -11.51 27.89
N ASP A 244 3.60 -12.43 27.08
CA ASP A 244 5.02 -12.65 26.80
C ASP A 244 5.54 -11.90 25.56
N GLU A 245 4.66 -11.20 24.84
CA GLU A 245 5.00 -10.41 23.65
C GLU A 245 5.13 -8.92 23.98
N THR A 246 5.98 -8.22 23.23
CA THR A 246 6.08 -6.76 23.25
C THR A 246 5.67 -6.19 21.90
N VAL A 247 5.40 -4.89 21.83
CA VAL A 247 5.09 -4.20 20.56
C VAL A 247 6.23 -4.41 19.56
N GLU A 248 7.48 -4.33 20.04
CA GLU A 248 8.68 -4.53 19.26
C GLU A 248 8.78 -5.97 18.74
N SER A 249 8.55 -6.97 19.58
CA SER A 249 8.69 -8.38 19.16
C SER A 249 7.67 -8.76 18.09
N VAL A 250 6.44 -8.25 18.21
CA VAL A 250 5.36 -8.45 17.25
C VAL A 250 5.67 -7.76 15.92
N LEU A 251 6.01 -6.47 15.96
CA LEU A 251 6.23 -5.70 14.73
C LEU A 251 7.57 -6.05 14.04
N SER A 252 8.56 -6.57 14.77
CA SER A 252 9.84 -7.01 14.20
C SER A 252 9.71 -8.28 13.35
N THR A 253 8.60 -9.01 13.48
CA THR A 253 8.39 -10.32 12.84
C THR A 253 7.30 -10.28 11.76
N HIS A 254 7.03 -9.09 11.22
CA HIS A 254 6.30 -8.94 9.97
C HIS A 254 7.06 -9.60 8.80
N SER A 255 6.32 -10.08 7.80
CA SER A 255 6.89 -10.82 6.65
C SER A 255 8.00 -10.06 5.92
N GLU A 256 7.89 -8.73 5.84
CA GLU A 256 8.82 -7.83 5.19
C GLU A 256 10.18 -7.87 5.91
N LYS A 257 10.15 -7.78 7.25
CA LYS A 257 11.35 -7.81 8.09
C LYS A 257 11.98 -9.21 8.14
N LEU A 258 11.17 -10.27 8.11
CA LEU A 258 11.68 -11.64 7.99
C LEU A 258 12.40 -11.86 6.65
N ALA A 259 11.85 -11.34 5.55
CA ALA A 259 12.48 -11.44 4.23
C ALA A 259 13.80 -10.62 4.15
N ILE A 260 13.84 -9.43 4.75
CA ILE A 260 15.07 -8.62 4.86
C ILE A 260 16.11 -9.35 5.72
N ALA A 261 15.71 -9.85 6.89
CA ALA A 261 16.59 -10.62 7.77
C ALA A 261 17.18 -11.84 7.06
N TRP A 262 16.36 -12.59 6.30
CA TRP A 262 16.85 -13.72 5.51
C TRP A 262 17.93 -13.32 4.50
N ASN A 263 17.76 -12.20 3.80
CA ASN A 263 18.78 -11.70 2.88
C ASN A 263 20.11 -11.42 3.58
N PHE A 264 20.10 -10.82 4.78
CA PHE A 264 21.33 -10.59 5.56
C PHE A 264 21.90 -11.86 6.20
N VAL A 265 21.07 -12.84 6.55
CA VAL A 265 21.53 -14.16 7.04
C VAL A 265 22.30 -14.91 5.96
N VAL A 266 21.84 -14.85 4.70
CA VAL A 266 22.53 -15.52 3.58
C VAL A 266 23.69 -14.69 3.05
N ASN A 267 23.55 -13.37 3.03
CA ASN A 267 24.55 -12.43 2.55
C ASN A 267 24.65 -11.21 3.49
N PRO A 268 25.51 -11.28 4.54
CA PRO A 268 25.66 -10.18 5.50
C PRO A 268 26.11 -8.85 4.89
N GLY A 269 26.77 -8.89 3.72
CA GLY A 269 27.24 -7.72 2.98
C GLY A 269 26.40 -7.36 1.76
N ALA A 270 25.11 -7.76 1.73
CA ALA A 270 24.22 -7.44 0.63
C ALA A 270 24.18 -5.94 0.36
N SER A 271 24.49 -5.53 -0.87
CA SER A 271 24.40 -4.14 -1.32
C SER A 271 23.01 -3.78 -1.86
N SER A 272 22.20 -4.78 -2.23
CA SER A 272 20.83 -4.59 -2.68
C SER A 272 19.92 -5.78 -2.32
N ILE A 273 18.67 -5.50 -1.94
CA ILE A 273 17.63 -6.50 -1.67
C ILE A 273 16.38 -6.19 -2.50
N GLN A 274 15.75 -7.23 -3.06
CA GLN A 274 14.46 -7.12 -3.74
C GLN A 274 13.38 -7.89 -3.00
N LEU A 275 12.25 -7.23 -2.75
CA LEU A 275 11.09 -7.78 -2.06
C LEU A 275 9.83 -7.61 -2.92
N ASN A 276 8.93 -8.58 -2.84
CA ASN A 276 7.60 -8.49 -3.43
C ASN A 276 6.54 -8.85 -2.38
N LYS A 277 5.69 -7.91 -2.04
CA LYS A 277 4.59 -8.05 -1.09
C LYS A 277 3.26 -8.07 -1.85
N ASN A 278 2.44 -9.08 -1.57
CA ASN A 278 1.12 -9.21 -2.20
C ASN A 278 0.06 -8.24 -1.68
N LEU A 279 0.29 -7.63 -0.52
CA LEU A 279 -0.54 -6.59 0.10
C LEU A 279 0.24 -5.27 0.13
N ARG A 280 -0.41 -4.19 0.53
CA ARG A 280 0.28 -2.94 0.83
C ARG A 280 1.19 -3.11 2.06
N ILE A 281 2.39 -2.54 2.02
CA ILE A 281 3.29 -2.49 3.18
C ILE A 281 2.64 -1.63 4.29
N CYS A 282 2.93 -1.89 5.57
CA CYS A 282 2.47 -1.01 6.66
C CYS A 282 3.47 0.13 6.95
N ASP A 283 3.00 1.23 7.54
CA ASP A 283 3.84 2.41 7.82
C ASP A 283 5.00 2.10 8.76
N ASP A 284 4.84 1.17 9.70
CA ASP A 284 5.95 0.71 10.56
C ASP A 284 7.03 -0.01 9.73
N CYS A 285 6.65 -0.96 8.88
CA CYS A 285 7.60 -1.68 8.01
C CYS A 285 8.24 -0.76 6.98
N HIS A 286 7.50 0.21 6.43
CA HIS A 286 8.06 1.22 5.54
C HIS A 286 9.14 2.06 6.23
N ARG A 287 8.85 2.61 7.42
CA ARG A 287 9.83 3.38 8.22
C ARG A 287 11.04 2.54 8.63
N ALA A 288 10.81 1.31 9.08
CA ALA A 288 11.87 0.38 9.46
C ALA A 288 12.77 0.04 8.26
N THR A 289 12.19 -0.28 7.10
CA THR A 289 12.97 -0.63 5.89
C THR A 289 13.84 0.53 5.43
N LYS A 290 13.31 1.76 5.50
CA LYS A 290 14.05 2.99 5.21
C LYS A 290 15.28 3.17 6.11
N LEU A 291 15.12 2.94 7.41
CA LEU A 291 16.24 3.00 8.36
C LEU A 291 17.22 1.84 8.16
N ILE A 292 16.74 0.63 7.94
CA ILE A 292 17.61 -0.54 7.67
C ILE A 292 18.48 -0.28 6.44
N ALA A 293 17.92 0.26 5.35
CA ALA A 293 18.66 0.61 4.14
C ALA A 293 19.82 1.58 4.44
N ALA A 294 19.57 2.58 5.29
CA ALA A 294 20.58 3.56 5.70
C ALA A 294 21.64 3.00 6.66
N ILE A 295 21.24 2.20 7.65
CA ILE A 295 22.11 1.61 8.67
C ILE A 295 23.04 0.58 8.04
N ARG A 296 22.48 -0.34 7.23
CA ARG A 296 23.21 -1.45 6.62
C ARG A 296 23.83 -1.10 5.26
N LYS A 297 23.67 0.14 4.79
CA LYS A 297 24.17 0.59 3.48
C LYS A 297 23.78 -0.36 2.34
N CYS A 298 22.51 -0.75 2.36
CA CYS A 298 21.89 -1.64 1.38
C CYS A 298 20.71 -0.94 0.72
N GLU A 299 20.68 -0.87 -0.61
CA GLU A 299 19.50 -0.43 -1.34
C GLU A 299 18.40 -1.49 -1.21
N ILE A 300 17.15 -1.11 -0.91
CA ILE A 300 16.04 -2.07 -0.82
C ILE A 300 14.94 -1.65 -1.79
N ILE A 301 14.60 -2.52 -2.74
CA ILE A 301 13.49 -2.31 -3.66
C ILE A 301 12.35 -3.21 -3.22
N ALA A 302 11.26 -2.62 -2.74
CA ALA A 302 10.08 -3.37 -2.32
C ALA A 302 8.89 -3.02 -3.23
N ARG A 303 8.42 -3.99 -4.00
CA ARG A 303 7.12 -3.90 -4.67
C ARG A 303 6.03 -4.34 -3.70
N ASP A 304 4.99 -3.54 -3.57
CA ASP A 304 3.76 -3.89 -2.86
C ASP A 304 2.56 -3.90 -3.81
N ALA A 305 1.35 -4.12 -3.29
CA ALA A 305 0.14 -4.19 -4.10
C ALA A 305 -0.14 -2.93 -4.95
N ASN A 306 0.41 -1.77 -4.56
CA ASN A 306 0.08 -0.48 -5.15
C ASN A 306 1.28 0.19 -5.83
N ARG A 307 2.51 -0.02 -5.32
CA ARG A 307 3.69 0.77 -5.68
C ARG A 307 4.99 -0.02 -5.60
N ILE A 308 6.05 0.61 -6.10
CA ILE A 308 7.44 0.19 -5.93
C ILE A 308 8.12 1.26 -5.07
N HIS A 309 8.58 0.84 -3.90
CA HIS A 309 9.35 1.63 -2.96
C HIS A 309 10.84 1.40 -3.22
N HIS A 310 11.59 2.47 -3.47
CA HIS A 310 13.05 2.42 -3.55
C HIS A 310 13.61 3.05 -2.28
N PHE A 311 14.06 2.21 -1.35
CA PHE A 311 14.70 2.64 -0.11
C PHE A 311 16.19 2.77 -0.33
N THR A 312 16.68 4.00 -0.23
CA THR A 312 18.05 4.36 -0.54
C THR A 312 18.94 4.33 0.69
N THR A 313 20.25 4.19 0.47
CA THR A 313 21.29 4.17 1.51
C THR A 313 21.46 5.48 2.29
N ASP A 314 20.81 6.57 1.85
CA ASP A 314 20.68 7.83 2.57
C ASP A 314 19.40 7.91 3.44
N GLY A 315 18.63 6.82 3.53
CA GLY A 315 17.45 6.73 4.38
C GLY A 315 16.24 7.47 3.82
N LYS A 316 16.08 7.48 2.50
CA LYS A 316 14.89 8.01 1.81
C LYS A 316 14.11 6.88 1.14
N CYS A 317 12.88 7.17 0.78
CA CYS A 317 12.07 6.32 -0.08
C CYS A 317 11.57 7.14 -1.27
N SER A 318 11.49 6.53 -2.45
CA SER A 318 10.95 7.17 -3.67
C SER A 318 9.52 7.70 -3.54
N CYS A 319 8.74 7.24 -2.54
CA CYS A 319 7.40 7.75 -2.27
C CYS A 319 7.35 9.05 -1.46
N ASN A 320 8.51 9.61 -1.05
CA ASN A 320 8.62 10.82 -0.23
C ASN A 320 7.82 10.78 1.08
N ASP A 321 7.69 9.59 1.67
CA ASP A 321 6.85 9.33 2.85
C ASP A 321 5.35 9.68 2.65
N TYR A 322 4.92 9.93 1.40
CA TYR A 322 3.51 10.06 1.05
C TYR A 322 2.87 8.66 0.96
N PHE A 323 2.71 8.06 2.14
CA PHE A 323 2.12 6.74 2.31
C PHE A 323 0.61 6.82 2.11
#